data_AF-A0A1G0MTQ8-F1
#
_entry.id   AF-A0A1G0MTQ8-F1
#
_cell.length_a   1.000
_cell.length_b   1.000
_cell.length_c   1.000
_cell.angle_alpha   90.00
_cell.angle_beta   90.00
_cell.angle_gamma   90.00
#
_symmetry.space_group_name_H-M   'P 1'
#
loop_
_entity.id
_entity.type
_entity.pdbx_description
1 polymer ?
#
loop_
_entity_poly.entity_id
_entity_poly.type
_entity_poly.pdbx_seq_one_letter_code
_entity_poly.pdbx_strand_id
1 'polypeptide(L)'
;MFQKMIKPVSYFLLLSFLLLDFSVQTAKAQMIGTNTVIAAQKQEANRERVTAFLSRDDVQRVMMQRGVDAAEAQKRVSSLSNSELAKIANAMDQLPSGGDSGLGTLIGAVVFIFVVLLITDIVGLTHVFPFVSHRR
;
A
#
# COMPACT_ATOMS: atom_id res chain seq x y z
N MET A 1 64.47 -14.69 39.88
CA MET A 1 63.16 -15.12 40.44
C MET A 1 61.98 -14.72 39.53
N PHE A 2 61.96 -13.50 38.97
CA PHE A 2 60.90 -13.00 38.07
C PHE A 2 60.61 -13.86 36.82
N GLN A 3 61.63 -14.44 36.17
CA GLN A 3 61.47 -15.29 34.96
C GLN A 3 60.65 -16.57 35.20
N LYS A 4 60.61 -17.11 36.44
CA LYS A 4 59.84 -18.32 36.77
C LYS A 4 58.35 -18.02 36.99
N MET A 5 58.00 -16.79 37.36
CA MET A 5 56.61 -16.35 37.58
C MET A 5 55.92 -15.89 36.30
N ILE A 6 56.67 -15.47 35.27
CA ILE A 6 56.10 -14.99 34.00
C ILE A 6 55.45 -16.11 33.17
N LYS A 7 56.00 -17.33 33.22
CA LYS A 7 55.48 -18.49 32.48
C LYS A 7 54.04 -18.87 32.87
N PRO A 8 53.69 -19.08 34.16
CA PRO A 8 52.31 -19.39 34.54
C PRO A 8 51.35 -18.23 34.28
N VAL A 9 51.81 -16.97 34.42
CA VAL A 9 51.00 -15.79 34.10
C VAL A 9 50.68 -15.73 32.60
N SER A 10 51.64 -16.08 31.73
CA SER A 10 51.41 -16.15 30.29
C SER A 10 50.42 -17.25 29.91
N TYR A 11 50.48 -18.42 30.54
CA TYR A 11 49.49 -19.49 30.31
C TYR A 11 48.09 -19.08 30.80
N PHE A 12 48.00 -18.39 31.93
CA PHE A 12 46.75 -17.86 32.45
C PHE A 12 46.14 -16.80 31.53
N LEU A 13 46.96 -15.90 31.00
CA LEU A 13 46.55 -14.87 30.03
C LEU A 13 46.06 -15.49 28.72
N LEU A 14 46.79 -16.47 28.17
CA LEU A 14 46.40 -17.19 26.97
C LEU A 14 45.08 -17.95 27.16
N LEU A 15 44.89 -18.60 28.31
CA LEU A 15 43.66 -19.30 28.64
C LEU A 15 42.48 -18.32 28.79
N SER A 16 42.71 -17.17 29.43
CA SER A 16 41.70 -16.11 29.57
C SER A 16 41.28 -15.52 28.23
N PHE A 17 42.22 -15.35 27.30
CA PHE A 17 41.92 -14.83 25.97
C PHE A 17 41.13 -15.86 25.15
N LEU A 18 41.52 -17.14 25.20
CA LEU A 18 40.83 -18.24 24.53
C LEU A 18 39.38 -18.40 25.00
N LEU A 19 39.11 -18.18 26.29
CA LEU A 19 37.76 -18.25 26.86
C LEU A 19 36.88 -17.05 26.49
N LEU A 20 37.46 -15.91 26.11
CA LEU A 20 36.72 -14.69 25.75
C LEU A 20 36.16 -14.76 24.32
N ASP A 21 36.82 -15.47 23.42
CA ASP A 21 36.43 -15.62 22.00
C ASP A 21 35.26 -16.61 21.78
N PHE A 22 34.72 -17.24 22.84
CA PHE A 22 33.60 -18.17 22.74
C PHE A 22 32.23 -17.49 22.59
N SER A 23 32.19 -16.16 22.46
CA SER A 23 30.98 -15.48 21.98
C SER A 23 30.91 -15.62 20.47
N VAL A 24 30.50 -16.80 20.01
CA VAL A 24 30.04 -17.02 18.63
C VAL A 24 28.86 -16.09 18.41
N GLN A 25 29.13 -14.87 17.92
CA GLN A 25 28.10 -14.01 17.35
C GLN A 25 27.55 -14.81 16.18
N THR A 26 26.44 -15.49 16.44
CA THR A 26 25.68 -16.18 15.42
C THR A 26 25.14 -15.07 14.54
N ALA A 27 25.91 -14.68 13.52
CA ALA A 27 25.45 -13.78 12.50
C ALA A 27 24.19 -14.46 11.93
N LYS A 28 23.03 -13.92 12.30
CA LYS A 28 21.74 -14.38 11.78
C LYS A 28 21.65 -13.93 10.32
N ALA A 29 22.45 -14.55 9.47
CA ALA A 29 22.23 -14.61 8.03
C ALA A 29 21.06 -15.58 7.78
N GLN A 30 19.90 -15.23 8.34
CA GLN A 30 18.66 -15.86 7.95
C GLN A 30 18.42 -15.40 6.53
N MET A 31 18.25 -16.33 5.58
CA MET A 31 17.78 -15.97 4.25
C MET A 31 16.50 -15.16 4.43
N ILE A 32 16.56 -13.87 4.08
CA ILE A 32 15.37 -13.04 3.93
C ILE A 32 14.66 -13.63 2.72
N GLY A 33 13.80 -14.62 2.97
CA GLY A 33 13.02 -15.25 1.92
C GLY A 33 12.21 -14.17 1.23
N THR A 34 12.06 -14.24 -0.09
CA THR A 34 11.31 -13.28 -0.90
C THR A 34 9.96 -12.89 -0.28
N ASN A 35 9.31 -13.82 0.43
CA ASN A 35 8.09 -13.61 1.20
C ASN A 35 8.17 -12.45 2.22
N THR A 36 9.31 -12.29 2.89
CA THR A 36 9.54 -11.19 3.85
C THR A 36 9.72 -9.85 3.15
N VAL A 37 10.38 -9.82 1.99
CA VAL A 37 10.49 -8.62 1.14
C VAL A 37 9.13 -8.24 0.56
N ILE A 38 8.38 -9.21 0.03
CA ILE A 38 7.02 -9.01 -0.50
C ILE A 38 6.08 -8.52 0.61
N ALA A 39 6.18 -9.06 1.82
CA ALA A 39 5.38 -8.60 2.95
C ALA A 39 5.68 -7.14 3.31
N ALA A 40 6.95 -6.74 3.33
CA ALA A 40 7.36 -5.35 3.57
C ALA A 40 6.88 -4.42 2.43
N GLN A 41 7.02 -4.83 1.17
CA GLN A 41 6.51 -4.07 0.02
C GLN A 41 5.00 -3.90 0.06
N LYS A 42 4.26 -4.95 0.44
CA LYS A 42 2.80 -4.89 0.58
C LYS A 42 2.37 -3.95 1.70
N GLN A 43 3.15 -3.86 2.79
CA GLN A 43 2.89 -2.91 3.87
C GLN A 43 3.05 -1.46 3.41
N GLU A 44 4.12 -1.17 2.67
CA GLU A 44 4.35 0.17 2.13
C GLU A 44 3.29 0.55 1.09
N ALA A 45 2.95 -0.38 0.19
CA ALA A 45 1.89 -0.19 -0.80
C ALA A 45 0.52 0.07 -0.14
N ASN A 46 0.19 -0.60 0.97
CA ASN A 46 -1.04 -0.34 1.72
C ASN A 46 -1.05 1.09 2.30
N ARG A 47 0.09 1.55 2.84
CA ARG A 47 0.23 2.91 3.38
C ARG A 47 0.06 3.96 2.28
N GLU A 48 0.73 3.79 1.14
CA GLU A 48 0.59 4.66 -0.02
C GLU A 48 -0.86 4.71 -0.52
N ARG A 49 -1.52 3.55 -0.62
CA ARG A 49 -2.92 3.45 -1.08
C ARG A 49 -3.89 4.21 -0.18
N VAL A 50 -3.78 4.05 1.14
CA VAL A 50 -4.62 4.77 2.12
C VAL A 50 -4.33 6.28 2.05
N THR A 51 -3.07 6.66 1.96
CA THR A 51 -2.62 8.06 1.86
C THR A 51 -3.15 8.72 0.58
N ALA A 52 -3.05 8.04 -0.56
CA ALA A 52 -3.55 8.50 -1.85
C ALA A 52 -5.08 8.69 -1.81
N PHE A 53 -5.81 7.79 -1.17
CA PHE A 53 -7.27 7.92 -1.01
C PHE A 53 -7.66 9.14 -0.17
N LEU A 54 -7.00 9.36 0.97
CA LEU A 54 -7.24 10.55 1.81
C LEU A 54 -6.83 11.87 1.13
N SER A 55 -5.94 11.79 0.14
CA SER A 55 -5.47 12.95 -0.62
C SER A 55 -6.43 13.34 -1.76
N ARG A 56 -7.49 12.57 -2.02
CA ARG A 56 -8.46 12.91 -3.07
C ARG A 56 -9.35 14.07 -2.63
N ASP A 57 -9.56 15.03 -3.53
CA ASP A 57 -10.34 16.25 -3.24
C ASP A 57 -11.77 15.97 -2.74
N ASP A 58 -12.41 14.91 -3.28
CA ASP A 58 -13.74 14.48 -2.86
C ASP A 58 -13.75 14.00 -1.41
N VAL A 59 -12.77 13.18 -1.03
CA VAL A 59 -12.58 12.69 0.34
C VAL A 59 -12.27 13.84 1.29
N GLN A 60 -11.37 14.74 0.93
CA GLN A 60 -11.02 15.90 1.75
C GLN A 60 -12.24 16.80 2.00
N ARG A 61 -13.06 17.08 0.99
CA ARG A 61 -14.29 17.87 1.17
C ARG A 61 -15.24 17.20 2.14
N VAL A 62 -15.45 15.89 2.04
CA VAL A 62 -16.32 15.15 2.97
C VAL A 62 -15.74 15.13 4.39
N MET A 63 -14.43 15.01 4.54
CA MET A 63 -13.76 15.07 5.84
C MET A 63 -13.93 16.44 6.48
N MET A 64 -13.69 17.52 5.73
CA MET A 64 -13.90 18.89 6.20
C MET A 64 -15.36 19.16 6.59
N GLN A 65 -16.33 18.67 5.81
CA GLN A 65 -17.76 18.75 6.14
C GLN A 65 -18.10 18.03 7.45
N ARG A 66 -17.36 16.97 7.79
CA ARG A 66 -17.49 16.22 9.05
C ARG A 66 -16.62 16.78 10.18
N GLY A 67 -15.94 17.92 9.96
CA GLY A 67 -15.08 18.56 10.95
C GLY A 67 -13.72 17.89 11.15
N VAL A 68 -13.27 17.06 10.21
CA VAL A 68 -11.96 16.40 10.25
C VAL A 68 -10.99 17.12 9.33
N ASP A 69 -9.85 17.56 9.88
CA ASP A 69 -8.77 18.15 9.10
C ASP A 69 -7.97 17.06 8.34
N ALA A 70 -7.62 17.34 7.09
CA ALA A 70 -6.91 16.41 6.22
C ALA A 70 -5.48 16.14 6.72
N ALA A 71 -4.79 17.18 7.23
CA ALA A 71 -3.43 17.03 7.74
C ALA A 71 -3.42 16.19 9.03
N GLU A 72 -4.41 16.38 9.90
CA GLU A 72 -4.58 15.53 11.08
C GLU A 72 -4.85 14.06 10.71
N ALA A 73 -5.74 13.81 9.75
CA ALA A 73 -6.03 12.45 9.29
C ALA A 73 -4.79 11.76 8.72
N GLN A 74 -3.97 12.48 7.96
CA GLN A 74 -2.74 11.94 7.40
C GLN A 74 -1.70 11.60 8.48
N LYS A 75 -1.60 12.46 9.52
CA LYS A 75 -0.77 12.18 10.68
C LYS A 75 -1.24 10.93 11.43
N ARG A 76 -2.55 10.71 11.57
CA ARG A 76 -3.09 9.49 12.19
C ARG A 76 -2.74 8.24 11.37
N VAL A 77 -2.87 8.28 10.04
CA VAL A 77 -2.45 7.18 9.17
C VAL A 77 -0.94 6.90 9.29
N SER A 78 -0.12 7.93 9.44
CA SER A 78 1.32 7.76 9.69
C SER A 78 1.61 7.00 10.99
N SER A 79 0.79 7.22 12.03
CA SER A 79 0.95 6.59 13.34
C SER A 79 0.35 5.18 13.45
N LEU A 80 -0.47 4.75 12.48
CA LEU A 80 -1.10 3.43 12.51
C LEU A 80 -0.08 2.31 12.25
N SER A 81 -0.31 1.18 12.91
CA SER A 81 0.49 -0.03 12.72
C SER A 81 0.19 -0.69 11.36
N ASN A 82 1.13 -1.50 10.89
CA ASN A 82 1.02 -2.17 9.59
C ASN A 82 -0.21 -3.10 9.49
N SER A 83 -0.63 -3.71 10.61
CA SER A 83 -1.80 -4.59 10.65
C SER A 83 -3.12 -3.81 10.57
N GLU A 84 -3.18 -2.61 11.15
CA GLU A 84 -4.33 -1.72 11.08
C GLU A 84 -4.48 -1.13 9.68
N LEU A 85 -3.37 -0.69 9.07
CA LEU A 85 -3.36 -0.24 7.68
C LEU A 85 -3.84 -1.33 6.72
N ALA A 86 -3.43 -2.58 6.93
CA ALA A 86 -3.91 -3.69 6.12
C ALA A 86 -5.42 -3.91 6.26
N LYS A 87 -6.00 -3.75 7.47
CA LYS A 87 -7.45 -3.82 7.67
C LYS A 87 -8.18 -2.70 6.95
N ILE A 88 -7.67 -1.48 7.03
CA ILE A 88 -8.25 -0.31 6.35
C ILE A 88 -8.19 -0.49 4.83
N ALA A 89 -7.04 -0.91 4.30
CA ALA A 89 -6.88 -1.17 2.86
C ALA A 89 -7.86 -2.25 2.36
N ASN A 90 -8.01 -3.36 3.09
CA ASN A 90 -9.00 -4.39 2.74
C ASN A 90 -10.44 -3.89 2.86
N ALA A 91 -10.74 -3.00 3.80
CA ALA A 91 -12.06 -2.39 3.91
C ALA A 91 -12.32 -1.44 2.72
N MET A 92 -11.32 -0.68 2.27
CA MET A 92 -11.41 0.17 1.09
C MET A 92 -11.69 -0.63 -0.20
N ASP A 93 -11.12 -1.83 -0.33
CA ASP A 93 -11.39 -2.72 -1.47
C ASP A 93 -12.82 -3.30 -1.45
N GLN A 94 -13.45 -3.36 -0.27
CA GLN A 94 -14.85 -3.78 -0.10
C GLN A 94 -15.85 -2.62 -0.23
N LEU A 95 -15.39 -1.39 -0.08
CA LEU A 95 -16.20 -0.22 -0.42
C LEU A 95 -16.36 -0.19 -1.94
N PRO A 96 -17.57 0.01 -2.49
CA PRO A 96 -17.76 0.24 -3.91
C PRO A 96 -16.76 1.30 -4.36
N SER A 97 -15.81 0.93 -5.22
CA SER A 97 -14.71 1.80 -5.63
C SER A 97 -15.30 3.15 -6.05
N GLY A 98 -14.86 4.23 -5.41
CA GLY A 98 -15.40 5.60 -5.57
C GLY A 98 -15.34 6.21 -6.99
N GLY A 99 -15.15 5.41 -8.03
CA GLY A 99 -15.67 5.70 -9.37
C GLY A 99 -17.21 5.65 -9.44
N ASP A 100 -17.85 5.05 -8.43
CA ASP A 100 -19.30 5.06 -8.22
C ASP A 100 -19.77 6.30 -7.43
N SER A 101 -18.95 7.36 -7.37
CA SER A 101 -19.34 8.66 -6.83
C SER A 101 -20.33 9.33 -7.77
N GLY A 102 -21.55 8.82 -7.91
CA GLY A 102 -22.72 9.38 -8.62
C GLY A 102 -22.48 9.76 -10.09
N LEU A 103 -21.61 10.74 -10.33
CA LEU A 103 -21.12 11.21 -11.62
C LEU A 103 -20.47 10.13 -12.47
N GLY A 104 -19.65 9.23 -11.92
CA GLY A 104 -19.00 8.19 -12.73
C GLY A 104 -20.00 7.16 -13.27
N THR A 105 -20.93 6.73 -12.42
CA THR A 105 -22.07 5.90 -12.78
C THR A 105 -22.98 6.61 -13.78
N LEU A 106 -23.23 7.91 -13.57
CA LEU A 106 -24.07 8.71 -14.46
C LEU A 106 -23.43 8.89 -15.84
N ILE A 107 -22.14 9.20 -15.89
CA ILE A 107 -21.36 9.31 -17.13
C ILE A 107 -21.32 7.96 -17.84
N GLY A 108 -21.05 6.87 -17.11
CA GLY A 108 -21.07 5.51 -17.64
C GLY A 108 -22.44 5.13 -18.23
N ALA A 109 -23.53 5.43 -17.51
CA ALA A 109 -24.89 5.19 -17.98
C ALA A 109 -25.23 6.04 -19.21
N VAL A 110 -24.87 7.32 -19.23
CA VAL A 110 -25.09 8.22 -20.38
C VAL A 110 -24.32 7.72 -21.60
N VAL A 111 -23.05 7.34 -21.44
CA VAL A 111 -22.23 6.79 -22.53
C VAL A 111 -22.80 5.46 -23.02
N PHE A 112 -23.24 4.58 -22.12
CA PHE A 112 -23.85 3.31 -22.49
C PHE A 112 -25.14 3.51 -23.29
N ILE A 113 -26.05 4.37 -22.82
CA ILE A 113 -27.28 4.72 -23.54
C ILE A 113 -26.95 5.32 -24.91
N PHE A 114 -25.97 6.22 -24.97
CA PHE A 114 -25.49 6.80 -26.22
C PHE A 114 -25.00 5.73 -27.21
N VAL A 115 -24.19 4.76 -26.77
CA VAL A 115 -23.70 3.67 -27.62
C VAL A 115 -24.84 2.76 -28.11
N VAL A 116 -25.76 2.39 -27.23
CA VAL A 116 -26.92 1.57 -27.59
C VAL A 116 -27.79 2.29 -28.64
N LEU A 117 -28.06 3.57 -28.42
CA LEU A 117 -28.80 4.40 -29.38
C LEU A 117 -28.05 4.55 -30.69
N LEU A 118 -26.72 4.72 -30.67
CA LEU A 118 -25.91 4.84 -31.87
C LEU A 118 -25.96 3.56 -32.71
N ILE A 119 -25.87 2.39 -32.08
CA ILE A 119 -25.94 1.09 -32.78
C ILE A 119 -27.33 0.87 -33.37
N THR A 120 -28.40 1.13 -32.60
CA THR A 120 -29.78 1.01 -33.10
C THR A 120 -30.09 2.02 -34.20
N ASP A 121 -29.48 3.20 -34.15
CA ASP A 121 -29.53 4.18 -35.23
C ASP A 121 -28.83 3.61 -36.46
N ILE A 122 -27.57 3.15 -36.40
CA ILE A 122 -26.86 2.57 -37.56
C ILE A 122 -27.61 1.40 -38.20
N VAL A 123 -28.27 0.55 -37.41
CA VAL A 123 -29.08 -0.59 -37.90
C VAL A 123 -30.40 -0.14 -38.55
N GLY A 124 -30.85 1.09 -38.29
CA GLY A 124 -32.08 1.67 -38.84
C GLY A 124 -33.34 1.34 -38.06
N LEU A 125 -33.18 0.96 -36.79
CA LEU A 125 -34.30 0.76 -35.86
C LEU A 125 -34.74 2.07 -35.20
N THR A 126 -33.86 3.06 -35.14
CA THR A 126 -34.12 4.39 -34.58
C THR A 126 -33.50 5.49 -35.46
N HIS A 127 -33.96 6.73 -35.30
CA HIS A 127 -33.39 7.93 -35.94
C HIS A 127 -33.26 9.03 -34.89
N VAL A 128 -32.23 8.93 -34.06
CA VAL A 128 -31.99 9.87 -32.94
C VAL A 128 -30.84 10.83 -33.27
N PHE A 129 -29.88 10.40 -34.09
CA PHE A 129 -28.68 11.12 -34.44
C PHE A 129 -28.69 11.56 -35.91
N PRO A 130 -28.79 12.86 -36.22
CA PRO A 130 -28.91 13.37 -37.59
C PRO A 130 -27.64 13.21 -38.44
N PHE A 131 -26.54 12.80 -37.83
CA PHE A 131 -25.27 12.52 -38.49
C PHE A 131 -25.09 11.04 -38.88
N VAL A 132 -26.01 10.16 -38.49
CA VAL A 132 -26.02 8.75 -38.93
C VAL A 132 -26.92 8.65 -40.16
N SER A 133 -26.31 8.49 -41.34
CA SER A 133 -27.04 8.41 -42.61
C SER A 133 -27.29 6.97 -43.03
N HIS A 134 -28.56 6.57 -43.12
CA HIS A 134 -28.97 5.33 -43.76
C HIS A 134 -28.91 5.50 -45.26
N ARG A 135 -27.93 4.85 -45.91
CA ARG A 135 -28.03 4.64 -47.34
C ARG A 135 -29.15 3.61 -47.55
N ARG A 136 -30.32 4.09 -48.01
CA ARG A 136 -31.43 3.26 -48.51
C ARG A 136 -30.94 2.20 -49.49
#